data_AF-A0A0K2TWW5-F1
#
_entry.id   AF-A0A0K2TWW5-F1
#
_cell.length_a   1.000
_cell.length_b   1.000
_cell.length_c   1.000
_cell.angle_alpha   90.00
_cell.angle_beta   90.00
_cell.angle_gamma   90.00
#
_symmetry.space_group_name_H-M   'P 1'
#
loop_
_entity.id
_entity.type
_entity.pdbx_description
1 polymer ?
#
loop_
_entity_poly.entity_id
_entity_poly.type
_entity_poly.pdbx_seq_one_letter_code
_entity_poly.pdbx_strand_id
1 'polypeptide(L)' 'MGASLHAKAISHLEEISSEGISAMAASGSTAVILPTTAYMLRLKSPPVREMIDSGVIVALGSDFNPNAFCLSMVSIH' A
#
# COMPACT_ATOMS: atom_id res chain seq x y z
N MET A 1 -1.95 6.19 -12.52
CA MET A 1 -1.91 5.10 -11.52
C MET A 1 -0.75 4.18 -11.83
N GLY A 2 -0.05 3.58 -10.85
CA GLY A 2 1.13 2.73 -11.12
C GLY A 2 0.88 1.55 -12.08
N ALA A 3 -0.36 1.04 -12.14
CA ALA A 3 -0.76 -0.03 -13.05
C ALA A 3 -0.56 0.34 -14.54
N SER A 4 -0.81 1.60 -14.94
CA SER A 4 -0.60 2.05 -16.32
C SER A 4 0.88 2.14 -16.72
N LEU A 5 1.78 2.07 -15.74
CA LEU A 5 3.23 2.01 -15.92
C LEU A 5 3.76 0.57 -15.85
N HIS A 6 2.87 -0.43 -15.83
CA HIS A 6 3.20 -1.84 -15.64
C HIS A 6 3.94 -2.13 -14.31
N ALA A 7 3.71 -1.32 -13.28
CA ALA A 7 4.29 -1.55 -11.96
C ALA A 7 3.83 -2.91 -11.40
N LYS A 8 4.78 -3.72 -10.91
CA LYS A 8 4.47 -5.04 -10.33
C LYS A 8 3.88 -4.95 -8.93
N ALA A 9 4.24 -3.92 -8.17
CA ALA A 9 3.76 -3.66 -6.82
C ALA A 9 3.53 -2.15 -6.64
N ILE A 10 2.52 -1.79 -5.85
CA ILE A 10 2.13 -0.41 -5.58
C ILE A 10 1.73 -0.31 -4.10
N SER A 11 2.35 0.62 -3.37
CA SER A 11 2.02 0.98 -1.98
C SER A 11 1.34 2.35 -1.93
N HIS A 12 1.00 2.83 -0.72
CA HIS A 12 0.35 4.13 -0.49
C HIS A 12 -0.96 4.30 -1.27
N LEU A 13 -1.88 3.36 -1.03
CA LEU A 13 -3.16 3.25 -1.75
C LEU A 13 -4.33 3.86 -0.94
N GLU A 14 -4.05 4.79 -0.04
CA GLU A 14 -5.03 5.40 0.87
C GLU A 14 -6.13 6.16 0.10
N GLU A 15 -5.74 6.76 -1.03
CA GLU A 15 -6.60 7.56 -1.92
C GLU A 15 -6.80 6.92 -3.29
N ILE A 16 -6.65 5.60 -3.40
CA ILE A 16 -6.91 4.89 -4.66
C ILE A 16 -8.40 5.04 -5.05
N SER A 17 -8.66 5.25 -6.34
CA SER A 17 -10.03 5.23 -6.89
C SER A 17 -10.47 3.82 -7.29
N SER A 18 -11.77 3.63 -7.49
CA SER A 18 -12.34 2.36 -7.98
C SER A 18 -11.80 1.95 -9.35
N GLU A 19 -11.52 2.92 -10.23
CA GLU A 19 -10.86 2.68 -11.52
C GLU A 19 -9.40 2.24 -11.31
N GLY A 20 -8.72 2.80 -10.30
CA GLY A 20 -7.38 2.39 -9.90
C GLY A 20 -7.34 0.95 -9.41
N ILE A 21 -8.30 0.55 -8.58
CA ILE A 21 -8.47 -0.83 -8.09
C ILE A 21 -8.68 -1.78 -9.28
N SER A 22 -9.60 -1.42 -10.18
CA SER A 22 -9.91 -2.22 -11.37
C SER A 22 -8.69 -2.38 -12.29
N ALA A 23 -7.93 -1.30 -12.48
CA ALA A 23 -6.70 -1.33 -13.28
C ALA A 23 -5.62 -2.23 -12.66
N MET A 24 -5.47 -2.19 -11.32
CA MET A 24 -4.52 -3.07 -10.61
C MET A 24 -4.89 -4.55 -10.71
N ALA A 25 -6.19 -4.87 -10.60
CA ALA A 25 -6.68 -6.23 -10.78
C ALA A 25 -6.39 -6.74 -12.21
N ALA A 26 -6.71 -5.93 -13.21
CA ALA A 26 -6.48 -6.27 -14.62
C ALA A 26 -4.99 -6.41 -14.97
N SER A 27 -4.11 -5.59 -14.39
CA SER A 27 -2.66 -5.63 -14.66
C SER A 27 -1.92 -6.73 -13.89
N GLY A 28 -2.56 -7.36 -12.89
CA GLY A 28 -1.91 -8.30 -11.97
C GLY A 28 -0.91 -7.61 -11.03
N SER A 29 -1.10 -6.32 -10.76
CA SER A 29 -0.25 -5.58 -9.82
C SER A 29 -0.59 -5.95 -8.37
N THR A 30 0.41 -6.02 -7.51
CA THR A 30 0.24 -6.28 -6.07
C THR A 30 0.04 -4.97 -5.30
N ALA A 31 -1.03 -4.90 -4.51
CA ALA A 31 -1.22 -3.87 -3.50
C ALA A 31 -0.39 -4.20 -2.26
N VAL A 32 0.59 -3.35 -1.93
CA VAL A 32 1.40 -3.47 -0.71
C VAL A 32 0.80 -2.57 0.36
N ILE A 33 0.15 -3.18 1.35
CA ILE A 33 -0.55 -2.47 2.43
C ILE A 33 0.41 -2.21 3.58
N LEU A 34 0.44 -0.96 4.04
CA LEU A 34 1.39 -0.44 5.03
C LEU A 34 0.65 0.04 6.28
N PRO A 35 0.11 -0.88 7.11
CA PRO A 35 -0.79 -0.51 8.21
C PRO A 35 -0.10 0.36 9.26
N THR A 36 1.18 0.10 9.56
CA THR A 36 1.94 0.89 10.54
C THR A 36 2.13 2.33 10.07
N THR A 37 2.48 2.54 8.81
CA THR A 37 2.61 3.89 8.23
C THR A 37 1.30 4.65 8.26
N ALA A 38 0.21 4.02 7.78
CA ALA A 38 -1.11 4.65 7.78
C ALA A 38 -1.54 5.04 9.21
N TYR A 39 -1.29 4.18 10.19
CA TYR A 39 -1.58 4.47 11.59
C TYR A 39 -0.72 5.60 12.16
N MET A 40 0.61 5.53 12.02
CA MET A 40 1.54 6.51 12.58
C MET A 40 1.35 7.91 11.99
N LEU A 41 1.10 7.99 10.68
CA LEU A 41 0.87 9.24 9.97
C LEU A 41 -0.59 9.71 10.02
N ARG A 42 -1.48 8.96 10.69
CA ARG A 42 -2.93 9.24 10.79
C ARG A 42 -3.60 9.40 9.43
N LEU A 43 -3.18 8.59 8.46
CA LEU A 43 -3.77 8.56 7.13
C LEU A 43 -5.05 7.74 7.15
N LYS A 44 -5.87 7.94 6.11
CA LYS A 44 -7.00 7.06 5.83
C LYS A 44 -6.50 5.64 5.58
N SER A 45 -7.24 4.64 6.06
CA SER A 45 -6.93 3.25 5.71
C SER A 45 -7.21 2.99 4.23
N PRO A 46 -6.32 2.34 3.48
CA PRO A 46 -6.62 1.90 2.12
C PRO A 46 -7.89 1.02 2.09
N PRO A 47 -8.69 1.04 1.01
CA PRO A 47 -9.88 0.21 0.88
C PRO A 47 -9.54 -1.26 0.59
N VAL A 48 -8.82 -1.90 1.51
CA VAL A 48 -8.24 -3.26 1.33
C VAL A 48 -9.30 -4.31 1.03
N ARG A 49 -10.48 -4.20 1.66
CA ARG A 49 -11.57 -5.15 1.42
C ARG A 49 -12.04 -5.09 -0.04
N GLU A 50 -12.28 -3.88 -0.56
CA GLU A 50 -12.68 -3.66 -1.96
C GLU A 50 -11.61 -4.14 -2.94
N MET A 51 -10.32 -3.96 -2.61
CA MET A 51 -9.21 -4.49 -3.40
C MET A 51 -9.25 -6.03 -3.49
N ILE A 52 -9.42 -6.71 -2.35
CA ILE A 52 -9.49 -8.17 -2.29
C ILE A 52 -10.69 -8.67 -3.08
N ASP A 53 -11.86 -8.06 -2.86
CA ASP A 53 -13.11 -8.47 -3.52
C ASP A 53 -13.05 -8.24 -5.04
N SER A 54 -12.25 -7.26 -5.50
CA SER A 54 -11.99 -6.99 -6.93
C SER A 54 -10.88 -7.86 -7.55
N GLY A 55 -10.27 -8.77 -6.78
CA GLY A 55 -9.24 -9.70 -7.27
C GLY A 55 -7.83 -9.12 -7.31
N VAL A 56 -7.56 -8.00 -6.64
CA VAL A 56 -6.20 -7.45 -6.49
C VAL A 56 -5.39 -8.35 -5.56
N ILE A 57 -4.15 -8.67 -5.94
CA ILE A 57 -3.20 -9.38 -5.06
C ILE A 57 -2.80 -8.43 -3.93
N VAL A 58 -2.97 -8.85 -2.67
CA VAL A 58 -2.62 -8.04 -1.50
C VAL A 58 -1.44 -8.66 -0.76
N ALA A 59 -0.44 -7.83 -0.48
CA ALA A 59 0.71 -8.15 0.38
C ALA A 59 0.80 -7.17 1.55
N LEU A 60 1.37 -7.62 2.66
CA LEU A 60 1.60 -6.78 3.84
C LEU A 60 3.06 -6.32 3.89
N GLY A 61 3.27 -5.03 4.11
CA GLY A 61 4.60 -4.43 4.30
C GLY A 61 4.67 -3.63 5.59
N SER A 62 5.82 -3.63 6.24
CA SER A 62 6.06 -2.80 7.43
C SER A 62 6.37 -1.34 7.10
N ASP A 63 6.76 -1.07 5.85
CA ASP A 63 7.35 0.21 5.43
C ASP A 63 8.50 0.61 6.35
N PHE A 64 9.60 -0.15 6.31
CA PHE A 64 10.76 0.16 7.15
C PHE A 64 11.39 1.48 6.69
N ASN A 65 10.97 2.57 7.30
CA ASN A 65 11.29 3.93 6.88
C ASN A 65 11.44 4.86 8.12
N PRO A 66 12.27 5.91 8.03
CA PRO A 66 12.57 6.77 9.17
C PRO A 66 11.37 7.54 9.74
N ASN A 67 10.28 7.67 8.99
CA ASN A 67 9.07 8.34 9.45
C ASN A 67 8.19 7.41 10.31
N ALA A 68 8.44 6.10 10.29
CA ALA A 68 7.75 5.08 11.08
C ALA A 68 8.74 4.41 12.05
N PHE A 69 8.93 5.01 13.23
CA PHE A 69 9.83 4.50 14.25
C PHE A 69 9.55 3.05 14.63
N CYS A 70 10.59 2.22 14.66
CA CYS A 70 10.58 0.90 15.28
C CYS A 70 11.89 0.65 16.05
N LEU A 71 11.87 -0.26 17.02
CA LEU A 71 13.04 -0.56 17.87
C LEU A 71 14.26 -1.07 17.10
N SER A 72 14.06 -1.62 15.90
CA SER A 72 15.14 -2.09 15.03
C SER A 72 15.78 -0.99 14.21
N MET A 73 15.24 0.24 14.24
CA MET A 73 15.82 1.39 13.56
C MET A 73 16.83 2.07 14.49
N VAL A 74 18.08 2.12 14.06
CA VAL A 74 19.17 2.71 14.86
C VAL A 74 19.00 4.23 14.87
N SER A 75 18.57 4.79 16.00
CA SER A 75 18.72 6.22 16.24
C SER A 75 20.19 6.50 16.54
N ILE A 76 20.92 7.02 15.55
CA ILE A 76 22.19 7.70 15.79
C ILE A 76 21.88 8.95 16.62
N HIS A 77 22.19 8.89 17.92
CA HIS A 77 22.27 10.04 18.82
C HIS A 77 23.65 10.67 18.72
#